data_AF-A0A0T6ANY7-F1
#
_entry.id   AF-A0A0T6ANY7-F1
#
_cell.length_a   1.000
_cell.length_b   1.000
_cell.length_c   1.000
_cell.angle_alpha   90.00
_cell.angle_beta   90.00
_cell.angle_gamma   90.00
#
_symmetry.space_group_name_H-M   'P 1'
#
loop_
_entity.id
_entity.type
_entity.pdbx_description
1 polymer ?
#
loop_
_entity_poly.entity_id
_entity_poly.type
_entity_poly.pdbx_seq_one_letter_code
_entity_poly.pdbx_strand_id
1 'polypeptide(L)'
;MKWTIAPSHTSLQLAVKHMAISSVRGQFKRVTGTIETVYDGTLQSIEATIDAASIDTAEAKRDAHLRSPDFLDVEKHPNLIFRSTAIQAKSDGKYLVKGDLTIRDETRPVSFEVETGQLITDPYGNLRAGASTTGKLNRKDWDLSWNMVLKMGALLVGEEVQFTLDVEAYAPVAAPAAA
;
A
#
# COMPACT_ATOMS: atom_id res chain seq x y z
N MET A 1 12.52 12.65 12.63
CA MET A 1 11.31 13.44 12.34
C MET A 1 10.18 12.49 11.99
N LYS A 2 8.98 12.74 12.51
CA LYS A 2 7.79 11.92 12.25
C LYS A 2 6.90 12.62 11.22
N TRP A 3 6.43 11.85 10.26
CA TRP A 3 5.57 12.27 9.17
C TRP A 3 4.27 11.47 9.21
N THR A 4 3.18 12.10 8.79
CA THR A 4 1.86 11.48 8.70
C THR A 4 1.49 11.33 7.22
N ILE A 5 1.11 10.12 6.80
CA ILE A 5 0.58 9.88 5.44
C ILE A 5 -0.71 10.69 5.27
N ALA A 6 -0.81 11.47 4.19
CA ALA A 6 -1.98 12.24 3.83
C ALA A 6 -2.97 11.37 3.05
N PRO A 7 -4.09 10.91 3.65
CA PRO A 7 -4.95 9.91 3.00
C PRO A 7 -5.60 10.44 1.72
N SER A 8 -5.88 11.74 1.65
CA SER A 8 -6.50 12.38 0.47
C SER A 8 -5.55 12.54 -0.72
N HIS A 9 -4.25 12.35 -0.53
CA HIS A 9 -3.21 12.46 -1.56
C HIS A 9 -2.39 11.15 -1.63
N THR A 10 -3.03 10.04 -1.26
CA THR A 10 -2.42 8.71 -1.33
C THR A 10 -3.33 7.80 -2.15
N SER A 11 -2.75 7.06 -3.09
CA SER A 11 -3.48 6.14 -3.97
C SER A 11 -2.78 4.79 -4.01
N LEU A 12 -3.46 3.73 -3.58
CA LEU A 12 -3.03 2.35 -3.75
C LEU A 12 -3.89 1.68 -4.82
N GLN A 13 -3.35 1.55 -6.03
CA GLN A 13 -4.02 0.94 -7.18
C GLN A 13 -3.57 -0.49 -7.37
N LEU A 14 -4.49 -1.33 -7.85
CA LEU A 14 -4.30 -2.76 -8.06
C LEU A 14 -4.72 -3.15 -9.48
N ALA A 15 -4.04 -4.16 -10.03
CA ALA A 15 -4.46 -4.82 -11.26
C ALA A 15 -4.26 -6.34 -11.16
N VAL A 16 -5.30 -7.09 -11.52
CA VAL A 16 -5.29 -8.56 -11.53
C VAL A 16 -5.81 -9.07 -12.87
N LYS A 17 -5.16 -10.08 -13.44
CA LYS A 17 -5.61 -10.71 -14.68
C LYS A 17 -6.93 -11.45 -14.45
N HIS A 18 -7.90 -11.23 -15.34
CA HIS A 18 -9.17 -11.94 -15.40
C HIS A 18 -9.19 -12.82 -16.64
N MET A 19 -9.34 -14.14 -16.43
CA MET A 19 -9.30 -15.17 -17.48
C MET A 19 -8.05 -15.12 -18.38
N ALA A 20 -6.94 -14.56 -17.89
CA ALA A 20 -5.72 -14.25 -18.65
C ALA A 20 -5.86 -13.31 -19.87
N ILE A 21 -7.06 -12.81 -20.17
CA ILE A 21 -7.33 -11.98 -21.36
C ILE A 21 -7.29 -10.48 -21.08
N SER A 22 -7.75 -10.05 -19.90
CA SER A 22 -7.84 -8.64 -19.52
C SER A 22 -7.45 -8.45 -18.07
N SER A 23 -7.35 -7.20 -17.62
CA SER A 23 -7.07 -6.88 -16.22
C SER A 23 -8.25 -6.16 -15.59
N VAL A 24 -8.73 -6.69 -14.47
CA VAL A 24 -9.59 -5.96 -13.54
C VAL A 24 -8.70 -5.02 -12.74
N ARG A 25 -9.11 -3.75 -12.62
CA ARG A 25 -8.43 -2.74 -11.83
C ARG A 25 -9.26 -2.37 -10.63
N GLY A 26 -8.58 -2.02 -9.55
CA GLY A 26 -9.20 -1.51 -8.36
C GLY A 26 -8.25 -0.66 -7.56
N GLN A 27 -8.72 -0.17 -6.42
CA GLN A 27 -7.90 0.61 -5.49
C GLN A 27 -8.40 0.43 -4.07
N PHE A 28 -7.52 0.67 -3.11
CA PHE A 28 -7.92 0.96 -1.73
C PHE A 28 -7.95 2.48 -1.54
N LYS A 29 -9.10 3.01 -1.14
CA LYS A 29 -9.32 4.47 -1.01
C LYS A 29 -8.82 5.06 0.30
N ARG A 30 -8.53 4.22 1.29
CA ARG A 30 -8.20 4.68 2.64
C ARG A 30 -6.90 4.04 3.10
N VAL A 31 -5.82 4.79 2.90
CA VAL A 31 -4.46 4.46 3.37
C VAL A 31 -4.06 5.51 4.39
N THR A 32 -3.62 5.05 5.55
CA THR A 32 -3.12 5.88 6.65
C THR A 32 -1.79 5.32 7.12
N GLY A 33 -1.03 6.09 7.88
CA GLY A 33 0.25 5.60 8.40
C GLY A 33 1.19 6.70 8.81
N THR A 34 2.35 6.28 9.26
CA THR A 34 3.42 7.14 9.74
C THR A 34 4.74 6.73 9.10
N ILE A 35 5.56 7.73 8.80
CA ILE A 35 6.91 7.56 8.29
C ILE A 35 7.84 8.26 9.25
N GLU A 36 8.97 7.64 9.57
CA GLU A 36 10.03 8.28 10.35
C GLU A 36 11.28 8.43 9.51
N THR A 37 11.92 9.59 9.65
CA THR A 37 13.21 9.90 9.04
C THR A 37 14.20 10.33 10.12
N VAL A 38 15.50 10.24 9.84
CA VAL A 38 16.50 11.05 10.56
C VAL A 38 16.40 12.52 10.10
N TYR A 39 17.13 13.40 10.79
CA TYR A 39 17.13 14.83 10.52
C TYR A 39 17.63 15.20 9.11
N ASP A 40 18.51 14.38 8.53
CA ASP A 40 19.00 14.56 7.15
C ASP A 40 18.01 14.09 6.06
N GLY A 41 16.84 13.56 6.47
CA GLY A 41 15.80 13.07 5.58
C GLY A 41 15.87 11.58 5.25
N THR A 42 16.93 10.86 5.67
CA THR A 42 17.02 9.40 5.41
C THR A 42 15.88 8.65 6.11
N LEU A 43 15.19 7.79 5.35
CA LEU A 43 14.08 6.96 5.86
C LEU A 43 14.56 5.96 6.93
N GLN A 44 13.82 5.88 8.04
CA GLN A 44 14.10 5.01 9.18
C GLN A 44 13.03 3.93 9.35
N SER A 45 11.76 4.29 9.35
CA SER A 45 10.65 3.35 9.51
C SER A 45 9.40 3.80 8.75
N ILE A 46 8.59 2.83 8.35
CA ILE A 46 7.32 3.03 7.68
C ILE A 46 6.30 2.08 8.31
N GLU A 47 5.20 2.63 8.79
CA GLU A 47 4.00 1.85 9.14
C GLU A 47 2.81 2.37 8.35
N ALA A 48 2.10 1.48 7.68
CA ALA A 48 0.90 1.81 6.93
C ALA A 48 -0.25 0.88 7.30
N THR A 49 -1.45 1.46 7.38
CA THR A 49 -2.71 0.76 7.60
C THR A 49 -3.64 1.08 6.45
N ILE A 50 -4.09 0.04 5.76
CA ILE A 50 -5.07 0.13 4.68
C ILE A 50 -6.39 -0.43 5.18
N ASP A 51 -7.45 0.34 5.10
CA ASP A 51 -8.80 -0.15 5.42
C ASP A 51 -9.26 -1.11 4.32
N ALA A 52 -9.47 -2.37 4.70
CA ALA A 52 -9.81 -3.45 3.78
C ALA A 52 -11.19 -3.25 3.12
N ALA A 53 -12.14 -2.63 3.82
CA ALA A 53 -13.45 -2.30 3.28
C ALA A 53 -13.39 -1.17 2.24
N SER A 54 -12.26 -0.46 2.12
CA SER A 54 -12.07 0.60 1.13
C SER A 54 -11.76 0.11 -0.28
N ILE A 55 -11.67 -1.21 -0.51
CA ILE A 55 -11.52 -1.80 -1.84
C ILE A 55 -12.63 -1.33 -2.78
N ASP A 56 -12.27 -0.86 -3.96
CA ASP A 56 -13.19 -0.42 -5.02
C ASP A 56 -12.66 -0.85 -6.37
N THR A 57 -13.44 -1.65 -7.09
CA THR A 57 -13.15 -2.10 -8.46
C THR A 57 -14.16 -1.55 -9.46
N ALA A 58 -14.94 -0.54 -9.08
CA ALA A 58 -16.05 0.04 -9.83
C ALA A 58 -17.19 -0.94 -10.16
N GLU A 59 -17.32 -2.04 -9.42
CA GLU A 59 -18.45 -2.98 -9.56
C GLU A 59 -18.88 -3.49 -8.19
N ALA A 60 -20.08 -3.07 -7.77
CA ALA A 60 -20.53 -3.22 -6.39
C ALA A 60 -20.63 -4.68 -5.92
N LYS A 61 -21.01 -5.63 -6.79
CA LYS A 61 -21.12 -7.05 -6.41
C LYS A 61 -19.76 -7.67 -6.17
N ARG A 62 -18.78 -7.39 -7.04
CA ARG A 62 -17.39 -7.82 -6.89
C ARG A 62 -16.78 -7.20 -5.66
N ASP A 63 -17.01 -5.92 -5.39
CA ASP A 63 -16.49 -5.27 -4.18
C ASP A 63 -17.09 -5.89 -2.92
N ALA A 64 -18.40 -6.19 -2.92
CA ALA A 64 -19.04 -6.91 -1.82
C ALA A 64 -18.42 -8.31 -1.63
N HIS A 65 -18.14 -9.03 -2.72
CA HIS A 65 -17.51 -10.35 -2.66
C HIS A 65 -16.05 -10.27 -2.17
N LEU A 66 -15.26 -9.29 -2.63
CA LEU A 66 -13.90 -9.07 -2.15
C LEU A 66 -13.85 -8.75 -0.64
N ARG A 67 -14.89 -8.11 -0.10
CA ARG A 67 -15.00 -7.83 1.35
C ARG A 67 -15.46 -9.03 2.18
N SER A 68 -16.04 -10.04 1.54
CA SER A 68 -16.63 -11.21 2.22
C SER A 68 -15.57 -12.18 2.78
N PRO A 69 -15.97 -13.18 3.59
CA PRO A 69 -15.08 -14.21 4.12
C PRO A 69 -14.32 -15.04 3.08
N ASP A 70 -14.82 -15.11 1.84
CA ASP A 70 -14.15 -15.79 0.72
C ASP A 70 -12.86 -15.07 0.27
N PHE A 71 -12.72 -13.79 0.62
CA PHE A 71 -11.55 -12.96 0.33
C PHE A 71 -11.04 -12.29 1.61
N LEU A 72 -11.27 -10.98 1.78
CA LEU A 72 -10.61 -10.17 2.80
C LEU A 72 -11.22 -10.33 4.20
N ASP A 73 -12.45 -10.85 4.30
CA ASP A 73 -13.21 -11.00 5.56
C ASP A 73 -13.15 -9.73 6.43
N VAL A 74 -13.58 -8.59 5.87
CA VAL A 74 -13.32 -7.26 6.44
C VAL A 74 -13.99 -7.03 7.80
N GLU A 75 -15.02 -7.80 8.12
CA GLU A 75 -15.68 -7.75 9.44
C GLU A 75 -14.76 -8.30 10.54
N LYS A 76 -13.92 -9.30 10.24
CA LYS A 76 -12.93 -9.84 11.18
C LYS A 76 -11.56 -9.20 11.04
N HIS A 77 -11.21 -8.80 9.82
CA HIS A 77 -9.90 -8.27 9.46
C HIS A 77 -10.07 -6.92 8.78
N PRO A 78 -10.38 -5.85 9.52
CA PRO A 78 -10.72 -4.56 8.94
C PRO A 78 -9.54 -3.88 8.25
N ASN A 79 -8.31 -4.31 8.52
CA ASN A 79 -7.10 -3.65 8.08
C ASN A 79 -6.11 -4.62 7.43
N LEU A 80 -5.45 -4.15 6.37
CA LEU A 80 -4.15 -4.67 5.93
C LEU A 80 -3.08 -3.79 6.57
N ILE A 81 -2.03 -4.40 7.12
CA ILE A 81 -1.00 -3.68 7.89
C ILE A 81 0.36 -3.95 7.28
N PHE A 82 1.10 -2.89 6.96
CA PHE A 82 2.49 -2.98 6.54
C PHE A 82 3.39 -2.36 7.62
N ARG A 83 4.47 -3.05 7.96
CA ARG A 83 5.54 -2.52 8.83
C ARG A 83 6.91 -2.79 8.21
N SER A 84 7.72 -1.77 8.03
CA SER A 84 9.08 -1.93 7.52
C SER A 84 9.95 -2.70 8.52
N THR A 85 10.76 -3.63 8.01
CA THR A 85 11.77 -4.38 8.78
C THR A 85 13.19 -3.99 8.40
N ALA A 86 13.39 -3.49 7.18
CA ALA A 86 14.65 -2.90 6.75
C ALA A 86 14.43 -1.87 5.64
N ILE A 87 15.17 -0.78 5.69
CA ILE A 87 15.18 0.25 4.66
C ILE A 87 16.63 0.51 4.26
N GLN A 88 16.93 0.39 2.97
CA GLN A 88 18.26 0.59 2.43
C GLN A 88 18.21 1.69 1.36
N ALA A 89 18.94 2.77 1.58
CA ALA A 89 19.15 3.80 0.58
C ALA A 89 19.86 3.24 -0.65
N LYS A 90 19.41 3.64 -1.83
CA LYS A 90 20.01 3.42 -3.14
C LYS A 90 20.43 4.78 -3.72
N SER A 91 20.91 4.79 -4.96
CA SER A 91 21.17 6.04 -5.69
C SER A 91 19.86 6.77 -6.03
N ASP A 92 19.96 8.05 -6.38
CA ASP A 92 18.91 8.81 -7.06
C ASP A 92 17.58 8.90 -6.29
N GLY A 93 17.64 9.01 -4.96
CA GLY A 93 16.43 9.13 -4.11
C GLY A 93 15.59 7.86 -4.03
N LYS A 94 16.19 6.71 -4.36
CA LYS A 94 15.52 5.41 -4.27
C LYS A 94 15.87 4.69 -2.98
N TYR A 95 14.96 3.84 -2.53
CA TYR A 95 15.13 2.99 -1.37
C TYR A 95 14.66 1.57 -1.69
N LEU A 96 15.40 0.57 -1.23
CA LEU A 96 14.85 -0.78 -1.08
C LEU A 96 14.18 -0.86 0.28
N VAL A 97 12.86 -1.01 0.28
CA VAL A 97 12.07 -1.19 1.50
C VAL A 97 11.68 -2.66 1.60
N LYS A 98 12.03 -3.28 2.72
CA LYS A 98 11.55 -4.59 3.14
C LYS A 98 10.62 -4.40 4.33
N GLY A 99 9.59 -5.22 4.40
CA GLY A 99 8.67 -5.19 5.53
C GLY A 99 7.75 -6.38 5.56
N ASP A 100 6.99 -6.44 6.63
CA ASP A 100 5.97 -7.45 6.84
C ASP A 100 4.62 -6.87 6.45
N LEU A 101 3.92 -7.57 5.56
CA LEU A 101 2.56 -7.26 5.16
C LEU A 101 1.63 -8.31 5.75
N THR A 102 0.72 -7.85 6.60
CA THR A 102 -0.36 -8.65 7.18
C THR A 102 -1.63 -8.43 6.37
N ILE A 103 -2.21 -9.53 5.89
CA ILE A 103 -3.54 -9.58 5.28
C ILE A 103 -4.29 -10.71 5.96
N ARG A 104 -5.44 -10.39 6.55
CA ARG A 104 -6.16 -11.27 7.46
C ARG A 104 -5.31 -11.68 8.66
N ASP A 105 -5.12 -12.98 8.86
CA ASP A 105 -4.35 -13.65 9.89
C ASP A 105 -2.93 -14.00 9.42
N GLU A 106 -2.64 -13.86 8.12
CA GLU A 106 -1.34 -14.21 7.55
C GLU A 106 -0.43 -12.99 7.45
N THR A 107 0.83 -13.16 7.85
CA THR A 107 1.89 -12.15 7.68
C THR A 107 3.00 -12.73 6.81
N ARG A 108 3.40 -11.98 5.77
CA ARG A 108 4.45 -12.38 4.84
C ARG A 108 5.43 -11.23 4.58
N PRO A 109 6.72 -11.53 4.42
CA PRO A 109 7.70 -10.54 4.06
C PRO A 109 7.50 -10.10 2.60
N VAL A 110 7.59 -8.80 2.36
CA VAL A 110 7.54 -8.19 1.03
C VAL A 110 8.72 -7.24 0.86
N SER A 111 9.10 -6.99 -0.41
CA SER A 111 10.18 -6.08 -0.74
C SER A 111 9.84 -5.31 -2.00
N PHE A 112 10.01 -4.00 -1.97
CA PHE A 112 9.75 -3.13 -3.11
C PHE A 112 10.72 -1.94 -3.14
N GLU A 113 10.94 -1.40 -4.33
CA GLU A 113 11.72 -0.18 -4.52
C GLU A 113 10.79 1.04 -4.40
N VAL A 114 11.14 1.98 -3.53
CA VAL A 114 10.42 3.24 -3.33
C VAL A 114 11.27 4.36 -3.90
N GLU A 115 10.67 5.22 -4.71
CA GLU A 115 11.28 6.45 -5.20
C GLU A 115 10.71 7.63 -4.41
N THR A 116 11.56 8.44 -3.80
CA THR A 116 11.14 9.64 -3.07
C THR A 116 11.26 10.87 -3.96
N GLY A 117 10.21 11.69 -3.98
CA GLY A 117 10.20 12.99 -4.64
C GLY A 117 10.86 14.09 -3.82
N GLN A 118 10.72 15.33 -4.28
CA GLN A 118 11.29 16.49 -3.60
C GLN A 118 10.56 16.82 -2.30
N LEU A 119 11.33 17.26 -1.31
CA LEU A 119 10.83 17.87 -0.09
C LEU A 119 10.44 19.33 -0.38
N ILE A 120 9.21 19.70 -0.04
CA ILE A 120 8.70 21.07 -0.17
C ILE A 120 8.09 21.56 1.15
N THR A 121 7.92 22.88 1.28
CA THR A 121 7.03 23.46 2.29
C THR A 121 5.70 23.80 1.62
N ASP A 122 4.58 23.35 2.17
CA ASP A 122 3.25 23.60 1.64
C ASP A 122 2.72 25.01 1.99
N PRO A 123 1.62 25.46 1.36
CA PRO A 123 1.04 26.79 1.65
C PRO A 123 0.56 26.99 3.10
N TYR A 124 0.48 25.92 3.90
CA TYR A 124 0.08 25.93 5.29
C TYR A 124 1.29 25.89 6.24
N GLY A 125 2.52 25.91 5.70
CA GLY A 125 3.76 25.90 6.47
C GLY A 125 4.22 24.51 6.93
N ASN A 126 3.61 23.43 6.45
CA ASN A 126 4.08 22.06 6.75
C ASN A 126 5.14 21.63 5.75
N LEU A 127 6.05 20.75 6.18
CA LEU A 127 6.87 20.00 5.24
C LEU A 127 6.01 18.94 4.55
N ARG A 128 6.25 18.73 3.24
CA ARG A 128 5.65 17.66 2.45
C ARG A 128 6.69 16.89 1.66
N ALA A 129 6.52 15.58 1.61
CA ALA A 129 7.30 14.68 0.78
C ALA A 129 6.35 13.75 0.01
N GLY A 130 6.70 13.47 -1.24
CA GLY A 130 6.05 12.46 -2.07
C GLY A 130 6.91 11.21 -2.18
N ALA A 131 6.28 10.05 -2.35
CA ALA A 131 6.95 8.82 -2.69
C ALA A 131 6.07 7.95 -3.61
N SER A 132 6.69 7.17 -4.48
CA SER A 132 6.00 6.22 -5.34
C SER A 132 6.67 4.85 -5.34
N THR A 133 5.87 3.81 -5.57
CA THR A 133 6.38 2.45 -5.76
C THR A 133 5.44 1.64 -6.64
N THR A 134 6.00 0.64 -7.32
CA THR A 134 5.24 -0.39 -8.03
C THR A 134 5.76 -1.75 -7.63
N GLY A 135 4.88 -2.74 -7.69
CA GLY A 135 5.28 -4.10 -7.37
C GLY A 135 4.23 -5.12 -7.72
N LYS A 136 4.53 -6.35 -7.31
CA LYS A 136 3.72 -7.54 -7.55
C LYS A 136 3.70 -8.38 -6.29
N LEU A 137 2.55 -8.91 -5.94
CA LEU A 137 2.34 -9.87 -4.85
C LEU A 137 1.60 -11.08 -5.39
N ASN A 138 1.78 -12.26 -4.80
CA ASN A 138 0.90 -13.40 -5.07
C ASN A 138 -0.13 -13.49 -3.94
N ARG A 139 -1.42 -13.34 -4.26
CA ARG A 139 -2.49 -13.35 -3.25
C ARG A 139 -2.56 -14.66 -2.45
N LYS A 140 -2.07 -15.77 -3.02
CA LYS A 140 -2.04 -17.08 -2.33
C LYS A 140 -1.03 -17.15 -1.21
N ASP A 141 -0.05 -16.23 -1.16
CA ASP A 141 0.89 -16.18 -0.05
C ASP A 141 0.15 -15.85 1.27
N TRP A 142 -1.05 -15.22 1.19
CA TRP A 142 -1.95 -14.91 2.31
C TRP A 142 -3.23 -15.76 2.30
N ASP A 143 -3.18 -16.97 1.71
CA ASP A 143 -4.31 -17.91 1.63
C ASP A 143 -5.59 -17.38 0.98
N LEU A 144 -5.52 -16.25 0.27
CA LEU A 144 -6.59 -15.74 -0.58
C LEU A 144 -6.64 -16.60 -1.84
N SER A 145 -7.22 -17.80 -1.73
CA SER A 145 -7.15 -18.86 -2.73
C SER A 145 -8.43 -19.04 -3.55
N TRP A 146 -9.51 -18.30 -3.23
CA TRP A 146 -10.78 -18.39 -3.95
C TRP A 146 -10.58 -18.27 -5.46
N ASN A 147 -11.19 -19.19 -6.21
CA ASN A 147 -11.21 -19.16 -7.66
C ASN A 147 -12.36 -20.00 -8.21
N MET A 148 -12.71 -19.74 -9.46
CA MET A 148 -13.48 -20.69 -10.27
C MET A 148 -12.58 -21.22 -11.37
N VAL A 149 -12.43 -22.54 -11.43
CA VAL A 149 -11.66 -23.18 -12.50
C VAL A 149 -12.51 -23.19 -13.77
N LEU A 150 -11.95 -22.66 -14.86
CA LEU A 150 -12.60 -22.66 -16.16
C LEU A 150 -12.34 -23.97 -16.91
N LYS A 151 -13.20 -24.27 -17.89
CA LYS A 151 -12.93 -25.35 -18.86
C LYS A 151 -11.57 -25.07 -19.51
N MET A 152 -10.69 -26.08 -19.52
CA MET A 152 -9.26 -26.03 -19.91
C MET A 152 -8.24 -25.63 -18.83
N GLY A 153 -8.62 -25.54 -17.55
CA GLY A 153 -7.66 -25.36 -16.45
C GLY A 153 -7.14 -23.93 -16.27
N ALA A 154 -7.67 -22.97 -17.02
CA ALA A 154 -7.41 -21.55 -16.80
C ALA A 154 -8.10 -21.05 -15.53
N LEU A 155 -7.46 -20.12 -14.83
CA LEU A 155 -8.03 -19.45 -13.67
C LEU A 155 -8.99 -18.32 -14.10
N LEU A 156 -10.12 -18.19 -13.41
CA LEU A 156 -10.99 -17.03 -13.57
C LEU A 156 -10.27 -15.76 -13.08
N VAL A 157 -9.61 -15.85 -11.91
CA VAL A 157 -8.89 -14.73 -11.28
C VAL A 157 -7.42 -15.10 -11.12
N GLY A 158 -6.53 -14.27 -11.67
CA GLY A 158 -5.08 -14.43 -11.54
C GLY A 158 -4.60 -14.44 -10.10
N GLU A 159 -3.42 -15.02 -9.89
CA GLU A 159 -2.78 -15.09 -8.57
C GLU A 159 -1.90 -13.85 -8.31
N GLU A 160 -1.23 -13.35 -9.35
CA GLU A 160 -0.44 -12.12 -9.28
C GLU A 160 -1.35 -10.88 -9.18
N VAL A 161 -1.11 -10.08 -8.15
CA VAL A 161 -1.67 -8.75 -7.93
C VAL A 161 -0.56 -7.75 -8.19
N GLN A 162 -0.70 -6.99 -9.29
CA GLN A 162 0.15 -5.83 -9.54
C GLN A 162 -0.38 -4.66 -8.72
N PHE A 163 0.52 -3.85 -8.16
CA PHE A 163 0.15 -2.64 -7.46
C PHE A 163 1.02 -1.46 -7.87
N THR A 164 0.41 -0.27 -7.77
CA THR A 164 1.06 1.04 -7.82
C THR A 164 0.63 1.80 -6.58
N LEU A 165 1.58 2.41 -5.88
CA LEU A 165 1.31 3.23 -4.72
C LEU A 165 1.98 4.59 -4.91
N ASP A 166 1.19 5.64 -4.80
CA ASP A 166 1.63 7.02 -4.68
C ASP A 166 1.23 7.54 -3.30
N VAL A 167 2.16 8.14 -2.57
CA VAL A 167 1.98 8.62 -1.20
C VAL A 167 2.47 10.05 -1.08
N GLU A 168 1.65 10.90 -0.47
CA GLU A 168 2.16 12.12 0.17
C GLU A 168 2.16 11.94 1.69
N ALA A 169 3.19 12.49 2.33
CA ALA A 169 3.24 12.62 3.78
C ALA A 169 3.60 14.05 4.18
N TYR A 170 3.13 14.48 5.34
CA TYR A 170 3.41 15.79 5.88
C TYR A 170 3.97 15.72 7.31
N ALA A 171 4.83 16.67 7.66
CA ALA A 171 5.32 16.86 9.01
C ALA A 171 5.19 18.34 9.38
N PRO A 172 4.71 18.66 10.60
CA PRO A 172 4.75 20.04 11.10
C PRO A 172 6.19 20.53 11.12
N VAL A 173 6.44 21.73 10.60
CA VAL A 173 7.68 22.44 10.93
C VAL A 173 7.60 22.74 12.42
N ALA A 174 8.53 22.23 13.23
CA ALA A 174 8.56 22.54 14.65
C ALA A 174 8.53 24.06 14.80
N ALA A 175 7.58 24.59 15.60
CA ALA A 175 7.59 25.99 15.95
C ALA A 175 8.98 26.32 16.54
N PRO A 176 9.59 27.47 16.20
CA PRO A 176 10.81 27.88 16.88
C PRO A 176 10.54 27.85 18.38
N ALA A 177 11.46 27.23 19.15
CA ALA A 177 11.37 27.25 20.60
C ALA A 177 11.18 28.71 21.03
N ALA A 178 10.12 28.99 21.77
CA ALA A 178 9.88 30.32 22.31
C ALA A 178 11.13 30.74 23.09
N ALA A 179 11.73 31.85 22.67
CA ALA A 179 12.92 32.44 23.29
C ALA A 179 12.62 32.94 24.71
#